data_AF-F9Q7H6-F1
#
_entry.id   AF-F9Q7H6-F1
#
_cell.length_a   1.000
_cell.length_b   1.000
_cell.length_c   1.000
_cell.angle_alpha   90.00
_cell.angle_beta   90.00
_cell.angle_gamma   90.00
#
_symmetry.space_group_name_H-M   'P 1'
#
loop_
_entity.id
_entity.type
_entity.pdbx_description
1 polymer ?
#
loop_
_entity_poly.entity_id
_entity_poly.type
_entity_poly.pdbx_seq_one_letter_code
_entity_poly.pdbx_strand_id
1 'polypeptide(L)' 'MCSDGLYYFKNKSVFEKLFLDAKHSGNTTKNEYYIAPLYNELISQGKNVFYDLIPTDKILFCGTPDEYLALLNK' A
#
# COMPACT_ATOMS: atom_id res chain seq x y z
N MET A 1 11.45 5.00 4.73
CA MET A 1 10.72 4.88 3.46
C MET A 1 9.29 4.50 3.82
N CYS A 2 8.30 5.27 3.38
CA CYS A 2 6.89 5.03 3.66
C CYS A 2 6.14 4.85 2.34
N SER A 3 5.05 4.08 2.35
CA SER A 3 4.16 4.00 1.19
C SER A 3 3.41 5.32 1.01
N ASP A 4 3.23 5.76 -0.23
CA ASP A 4 2.40 6.91 -0.63
C ASP A 4 0.94 6.51 -0.90
N GLY A 5 0.60 5.23 -0.72
CA GLY A 5 -0.72 4.68 -0.99
C GLY A 5 -0.91 4.13 -2.41
N LEU A 6 0.10 4.24 -3.28
CA LEU A 6 0.08 3.67 -4.62
C LEU A 6 0.63 2.24 -4.62
N TYR A 7 -0.19 1.28 -5.01
CA TYR A 7 0.17 -0.13 -5.05
C TYR A 7 -0.06 -0.70 -6.44
N TYR A 8 1.02 -1.15 -7.08
CA TYR A 8 0.96 -1.78 -8.39
C TYR A 8 1.05 -3.30 -8.31
N PHE A 9 0.17 -3.97 -9.04
CA PHE A 9 0.23 -5.41 -9.31
C PHE A 9 0.20 -5.63 -10.82
N LYS A 10 1.13 -6.45 -11.33
CA LYS A 10 1.24 -6.74 -12.76
C LYS A 10 -0.06 -7.27 -13.38
N ASN A 11 -0.80 -8.08 -12.63
CA ASN A 11 -2.08 -8.62 -13.04
C ASN A 11 -3.07 -8.52 -11.89
N LYS A 12 -4.34 -8.23 -12.21
CA LYS A 12 -5.45 -8.22 -11.25
C LYS A 12 -5.54 -9.53 -10.45
N SER A 13 -5.36 -10.67 -11.11
CA SER A 13 -5.44 -12.00 -10.49
C SER A 13 -4.41 -12.23 -9.38
N VAL A 14 -3.25 -11.56 -9.44
CA VAL A 14 -2.23 -11.63 -8.38
C VAL A 14 -2.78 -11.00 -7.11
N PHE A 15 -3.34 -9.79 -7.21
CA PHE A 15 -3.95 -9.11 -6.08
C PHE A 15 -5.14 -9.90 -5.51
N GLU A 16 -6.06 -10.36 -6.36
CA GLU A 16 -7.23 -11.12 -5.92
C GLU A 16 -6.84 -12.36 -5.13
N LYS A 17 -5.86 -13.13 -5.62
CA LYS A 17 -5.36 -14.30 -4.91
C LYS A 17 -4.79 -13.94 -3.53
N LEU A 18 -3.89 -12.97 -3.47
CA LEU A 18 -3.26 -12.54 -2.21
C LEU A 18 -4.29 -12.06 -1.18
N PHE A 19 -5.29 -11.30 -1.63
CA PHE A 19 -6.34 -10.80 -0.75
C PHE A 19 -7.25 -11.92 -0.22
N LEU A 20 -7.63 -12.88 -1.08
CA LEU A 20 -8.42 -14.04 -0.66
C LEU A 20 -7.64 -14.92 0.31
N ASP A 21 -6.35 -15.15 0.06
CA ASP A 21 -5.47 -15.91 0.95
C ASP A 21 -5.36 -15.21 2.31
N ALA A 22 -5.17 -13.88 2.34
CA ALA A 22 -5.13 -13.09 3.57
C ALA A 22 -6.45 -13.16 4.36
N LYS A 23 -7.60 -13.12 3.67
CA LYS A 23 -8.92 -13.30 4.30
C LYS A 23 -9.08 -14.70 4.90
N HIS A 24 -8.65 -15.73 4.19
CA HIS A 24 -8.74 -17.11 4.67
C HIS A 24 -7.84 -17.35 5.88
N SER A 25 -6.63 -16.80 5.88
CA SER A 25 -5.68 -16.96 6.98
C SER A 25 -5.92 -16.00 8.15
N GLY A 26 -6.89 -15.08 8.05
CA GLY A 26 -7.11 -14.03 9.04
C GLY A 26 -5.92 -13.08 9.20
N ASN A 27 -5.10 -12.91 8.16
CA ASN A 27 -3.92 -12.06 8.20
C ASN A 27 -4.35 -10.59 8.16
N THR A 28 -4.53 -10.02 9.36
CA THR A 28 -4.95 -8.64 9.57
C THR A 28 -3.88 -7.88 10.33
N THR A 29 -3.78 -6.59 10.08
CA THR A 29 -3.04 -5.67 10.94
C THR A 29 -4.06 -4.79 11.63
N LYS A 30 -4.10 -4.79 12.97
CA LYS A 30 -5.11 -4.07 13.76
C LYS A 30 -6.57 -4.41 13.35
N ASN A 31 -6.84 -5.68 13.05
CA ASN A 31 -8.14 -6.20 12.58
C ASN A 31 -8.58 -5.69 11.18
N GLU A 32 -7.68 -5.07 10.43
CA GLU A 32 -7.97 -4.55 9.09
C GLU A 32 -7.09 -5.25 8.04
N TYR A 33 -7.62 -5.40 6.83
CA TYR A 33 -6.91 -5.95 5.68
C TYR A 33 -6.24 -4.83 4.89
N TYR A 34 -4.98 -4.53 5.23
CA TYR A 34 -4.18 -3.55 4.51
C TYR A 34 -3.56 -4.15 3.24
N ILE A 35 -3.30 -3.29 2.25
CA ILE A 35 -2.68 -3.69 0.98
C ILE A 35 -1.17 -3.93 1.11
N ALA A 36 -0.45 -3.05 1.83
CA ALA A 36 1.01 -3.14 1.94
C ALA A 36 1.52 -4.50 2.47
N PRO A 37 0.91 -5.14 3.48
CA PRO A 37 1.31 -6.47 3.94
C PRO A 37 1.20 -7.57 2.88
N LEU A 38 0.36 -7.44 1.85
CA LEU A 38 0.21 -8.45 0.80
C LEU A 38 1.51 -8.65 0.00
N TYR A 39 2.37 -7.64 -0.07
CA TYR A 39 3.68 -7.77 -0.72
C TYR A 39 4.64 -8.68 0.04
N ASN A 40 4.49 -8.84 1.37
CA ASN A 40 5.32 -9.77 2.14
C ASN A 40 5.10 -11.22 1.68
N GLU A 41 3.87 -11.57 1.31
CA GLU A 41 3.52 -12.88 0.78
C GLU A 41 4.12 -13.09 -0.63
N LEU A 42 4.19 -12.05 -1.46
CA LEU A 42 4.91 -12.13 -2.73
C LEU A 42 6.41 -12.34 -2.53
N ILE A 43 7.01 -11.63 -1.58
CA ILE A 43 8.43 -11.75 -1.24
C ILE A 43 8.74 -13.15 -0.70
N SER A 44 7.90 -13.70 0.19
CA SER A 44 8.08 -15.06 0.73
C SER A 44 8.00 -16.13 -0.36
N GLN A 45 7.18 -15.92 -1.40
CA GLN A 45 7.08 -16.77 -2.59
C GLN A 45 8.22 -16.56 -3.61
N GLY A 46 9.24 -15.74 -3.29
CA GLY A 46 10.37 -15.44 -4.17
C GLY A 46 9.99 -14.61 -5.40
N LYS A 47 8.87 -13.86 -5.35
CA LYS A 47 8.47 -12.97 -6.43
C LYS A 47 9.20 -11.63 -6.32
N ASN A 48 9.35 -10.97 -7.46
CA ASN A 48 10.00 -9.67 -7.53
C ASN A 48 9.04 -8.57 -7.08
N VAL A 49 9.40 -7.88 -6.01
CA VAL A 49 8.72 -6.67 -5.51
C VAL A 49 9.71 -5.53 -5.54
N PHE A 50 9.32 -4.42 -6.16
CA PHE A 50 10.12 -3.21 -6.28
C PHE A 50 9.36 -2.03 -5.69
N TYR A 51 10.08 -0.95 -5.42
CA TYR A 51 9.51 0.34 -5.07
C TYR A 51 10.05 1.39 -6.05
N ASP A 52 9.29 2.46 -6.23
CA ASP A 52 9.76 3.68 -6.87
C ASP A 52 9.89 4.75 -5.79
N LEU A 53 11.07 5.36 -5.68
CA LEU A 53 11.32 6.40 -4.68
C LEU A 53 11.07 7.76 -5.31
N ILE A 54 9.98 8.41 -4.91
CA ILE A 54 9.64 9.75 -5.39
C ILE A 54 9.98 10.83 -4.35
N PRO A 55 10.40 12.03 -4.79
CA PRO A 55 10.58 13.18 -3.92
C PRO A 55 9.29 13.60 -3.20
N THR A 56 9.42 14.11 -1.98
CA THR A 56 8.25 14.49 -1.14
C THR A 56 7.44 15.64 -1.72
N ASP A 57 8.04 16.52 -2.53
CA ASP A 57 7.35 17.63 -3.22
C ASP A 57 6.44 17.16 -4.36
N LYS A 58 6.53 15.88 -4.77
CA LYS A 58 5.63 15.25 -5.75
C LYS A 58 4.39 14.63 -5.14
N ILE A 59 4.27 14.60 -3.81
CA ILE A 59 3.13 14.04 -3.08
C ILE A 59 2.43 15.15 -2.31
N LEU A 60 1.09 15.17 -2.38
CA LEU A 60 0.26 16.02 -1.54
C LEU A 60 -0.56 15.11 -0.62
N PHE A 61 -0.33 15.21 0.69
CA PHE A 61 -1.13 14.52 1.69
C PHE A 61 -2.34 15.38 2.08
N CYS A 62 -3.50 14.74 2.22
CA CYS A 62 -4.76 15.39 2.57
C CYS A 62 -5.65 14.42 3.39
N GLY A 63 -5.04 13.56 4.20
CA GLY A 63 -5.73 12.54 5.00
C GLY A 63 -6.22 13.08 6.35
N THR A 64 -5.72 14.23 6.80
CA THR A 64 -6.11 14.89 8.05
C THR A 64 -6.57 16.33 7.81
N PRO A 65 -7.38 16.93 8.72
CA PRO A 65 -7.77 18.33 8.62
C PRO A 65 -6.57 19.29 8.55
N ASP A 66 -5.52 19.04 9.33
CA ASP A 66 -4.31 19.88 9.35
C ASP A 66 -3.57 19.83 8.00
N GLU A 67 -3.47 18.64 7.39
CA GLU A 67 -2.88 18.47 6.05
C GLU A 67 -3.68 19.24 4.99
N TYR A 68 -5.01 19.16 5.03
CA TYR A 68 -5.87 19.92 4.12
C TYR A 68 -5.68 21.44 4.28
N LEU A 69 -5.66 21.95 5.51
CA LEU A 69 -5.44 23.37 5.78
C LEU A 69 -4.05 23.84 5.32
N ALA A 70 -3.02 22.99 5.45
CA ALA A 70 -1.70 23.30 4.94
C ALA A 70 -1.68 23.41 3.40
N LEU A 71 -2.46 22.58 2.69
CA LEU A 71 -2.57 22.63 1.22
C LEU A 71 -3.29 23.89 0.71
N LEU A 72 -4.29 24.40 1.43
CA LEU A 72 -5.00 25.63 1.05
C LEU A 72 -4.12 26.89 1.08
N ASN A 73 -3.04 26.86 1.87
CA ASN A 73 -2.12 27.98 2.04
C ASN A 73 -0.85 27.85 1.19
N LYS A 74 -0.82 26.90 0.25
CA LYS A 74 0.31 26.57 -0.62
C LYS A 74 0.05 27.04 -2.04
#